data_AF-A0A951JAG8-F1
#
_entry.id   AF-A0A951JAG8-F1
#
_cell.length_a   1.000
_cell.length_b   1.000
_cell.length_c   1.000
_cell.angle_alpha   90.00
_cell.angle_beta   90.00
_cell.angle_gamma   90.00
#
_symmetry.space_group_name_H-M   'P 1'
#
loop_
_entity.id
_entity.type
_entity.pdbx_description
1 polymer ?
#
loop_
_entity_poly.entity_id
_entity_poly.type
_entity_poly.pdbx_seq_one_letter_code
_entity_poly.pdbx_strand_id
1 'polypeptide(L)'
;MKTLSQLIRLYKLKILALFMVFFLFSCQKQFDKQNRIQSIIKDSLKIEKEYSSIIVLGPGGCLNCDKNLYSLILNNLDNEEVLFVVSATGSAFDVEELESKESPNLVFDYKNYFDKTNLFLMASGAIFFKGNPPVLDTIIQMSSRDISNRIGYIAKRINTTE
;
A
#
# COMPACT_ATOMS: atom_id res chain seq x y z
N MET A 1 29.93 -49.40 -14.31
CA MET A 1 29.47 -49.24 -12.91
C MET A 1 29.70 -47.81 -12.47
N LYS A 2 28.64 -47.03 -12.17
CA LYS A 2 28.80 -45.71 -11.52
C LYS A 2 29.09 -45.95 -10.04
N THR A 3 30.11 -45.30 -9.49
CA THR A 3 30.45 -45.41 -8.07
C THR A 3 29.37 -44.74 -7.23
N LEU A 4 29.14 -45.26 -6.01
CA LEU A 4 28.17 -44.73 -5.05
C LEU A 4 28.31 -43.20 -4.84
N SER A 5 29.53 -42.67 -4.94
CA SER A 5 29.80 -41.23 -4.81
C SER A 5 29.23 -40.38 -5.95
N GLN A 6 29.15 -40.92 -7.18
CA GLN A 6 28.56 -40.22 -8.32
C GLN A 6 27.04 -40.11 -8.19
N LEU A 7 26.38 -41.14 -7.65
CA LEU A 7 24.94 -41.12 -7.39
C LEU A 7 24.58 -40.07 -6.34
N ILE A 8 25.37 -39.97 -5.26
CA ILE A 8 25.16 -38.97 -4.20
C ILE A 8 25.33 -37.55 -4.74
N ARG A 9 26.34 -37.29 -5.59
CA ARG A 9 26.54 -35.97 -6.23
C ARG A 9 25.36 -35.56 -7.11
N LEU A 10 24.84 -36.46 -7.93
CA LEU A 10 23.68 -36.20 -8.79
C LEU A 10 22.41 -35.91 -7.97
N TYR A 11 22.21 -36.63 -6.86
CA TYR A 11 21.05 -36.42 -6.00
C TYR A 11 21.10 -35.07 -5.28
N LYS A 12 22.27 -34.66 -4.78
CA LYS A 12 22.48 -33.33 -4.19
C LYS A 12 22.21 -32.21 -5.20
N LEU A 13 22.67 -32.37 -6.45
CA LEU A 13 22.44 -31.37 -7.50
C LEU A 13 20.94 -31.22 -7.83
N LYS A 14 20.19 -32.32 -7.87
CA LYS A 14 18.74 -32.31 -8.10
C LYS A 14 17.97 -31.66 -6.96
N ILE A 15 18.33 -31.94 -5.71
CA ILE A 15 17.71 -31.31 -4.53
C ILE A 15 17.99 -29.80 -4.53
N LEU A 16 19.22 -29.39 -4.85
CA LEU A 16 19.59 -27.98 -4.93
C LEU A 16 18.79 -27.25 -6.04
N ALA A 17 18.65 -27.88 -7.21
CA ALA A 17 17.85 -27.34 -8.31
C ALA A 17 16.36 -27.23 -7.93
N LEU A 18 15.81 -28.23 -7.23
CA LEU A 18 14.43 -28.19 -6.73
C LEU A 18 14.20 -27.03 -5.74
N PHE A 19 15.16 -26.80 -4.84
CA PHE A 19 15.10 -25.67 -3.91
C PHE A 19 15.19 -24.32 -4.64
N MET A 20 16.01 -24.21 -5.67
CA MET A 20 16.14 -22.98 -6.47
C MET A 20 14.84 -22.63 -7.22
N VAL A 21 14.12 -23.63 -7.73
CA VAL A 21 12.80 -23.43 -8.37
C VAL A 21 11.78 -22.87 -7.38
N PHE A 22 11.80 -23.28 -6.11
CA PHE A 22 10.88 -22.77 -5.08
C PHE A 22 11.08 -21.28 -4.78
N PHE A 23 12.31 -20.77 -4.88
CA PHE A 23 12.59 -19.35 -4.65
C PHE A 23 12.08 -18.44 -5.78
N LEU A 24 11.95 -18.94 -7.00
CA LEU A 24 11.50 -18.13 -8.15
C LEU A 24 10.01 -17.78 -8.07
N PHE A 25 9.16 -18.63 -7.49
CA PHE A 25 7.71 -18.39 -7.44
C PHE A 25 7.28 -17.33 -6.42
N SER A 26 8.09 -17.07 -5.39
CA SER A 26 7.71 -16.12 -4.32
C SER A 26 7.78 -14.66 -4.78
N CYS A 27 8.62 -14.35 -5.78
CA CYS A 27 8.86 -12.97 -6.22
C CYS A 27 7.71 -12.38 -7.06
N GLN A 28 6.92 -13.23 -7.74
CA GLN A 28 5.92 -12.78 -8.71
C GLN A 28 4.74 -12.01 -8.07
N LYS A 29 4.35 -12.35 -6.83
CA LYS A 29 3.19 -11.73 -6.16
C LYS A 29 3.41 -10.28 -5.72
N GLN A 30 4.63 -9.93 -5.31
CA GLN A 30 4.93 -8.56 -4.87
C GLN A 30 4.99 -7.60 -6.07
N PHE A 31 5.59 -8.06 -7.17
CA PHE A 31 5.68 -7.31 -8.42
C PHE A 31 4.30 -6.91 -8.96
N ASP A 32 3.32 -7.83 -8.89
CA ASP A 32 1.94 -7.54 -9.32
C ASP A 32 1.30 -6.40 -8.53
N LYS A 33 1.41 -6.40 -7.19
CA LYS A 33 0.83 -5.33 -6.35
C LYS A 33 1.44 -3.96 -6.66
N GLN A 34 2.77 -3.90 -6.80
CA GLN A 34 3.45 -2.65 -7.11
C GLN A 34 3.00 -2.07 -8.46
N ASN A 35 2.92 -2.90 -9.50
CA ASN A 35 2.47 -2.45 -10.81
C ASN A 35 1.02 -1.95 -10.80
N ARG A 36 0.15 -2.61 -10.04
CA ARG A 36 -1.26 -2.20 -9.90
C ARG A 36 -1.39 -0.86 -9.18
N ILE A 37 -0.64 -0.66 -8.10
CA ILE A 37 -0.59 0.62 -7.39
C ILE A 37 -0.08 1.73 -8.33
N GLN A 38 1.02 1.47 -9.05
CA GLN A 38 1.60 2.44 -9.99
C GLN A 38 0.63 2.77 -11.14
N SER A 39 -0.08 1.80 -11.69
CA SER A 39 -1.09 2.01 -12.74
C SER A 39 -2.28 2.84 -12.23
N ILE A 40 -2.73 2.64 -10.99
CA ILE A 40 -3.77 3.50 -10.40
C ILE A 40 -3.28 4.94 -10.31
N ILE A 41 -2.08 5.15 -9.76
CA ILE A 41 -1.53 6.49 -9.54
C ILE A 41 -1.29 7.22 -10.87
N LYS A 42 -0.58 6.59 -11.80
CA LYS A 42 -0.13 7.22 -13.04
C LYS A 42 -1.21 7.21 -14.12
N ASP A 43 -1.89 6.09 -14.34
CA ASP A 43 -2.82 5.96 -15.47
C ASP A 43 -4.24 6.41 -15.10
N SER A 44 -4.68 6.09 -13.88
CA SER A 44 -6.08 6.37 -13.46
C SER A 44 -6.23 7.74 -12.79
N LEU A 45 -5.35 8.06 -11.83
CA LEU A 45 -5.36 9.32 -11.09
C LEU A 45 -4.53 10.42 -11.76
N LYS A 46 -3.68 10.08 -12.74
CA LYS A 46 -2.83 11.02 -13.49
C LYS A 46 -1.86 11.81 -12.61
N ILE A 47 -1.33 11.16 -11.58
CA ILE A 47 -0.39 11.75 -10.64
C ILE A 47 1.03 11.41 -11.10
N GLU A 48 1.80 12.42 -11.48
CA GLU A 48 3.19 12.26 -11.94
C GLU A 48 4.20 12.30 -10.81
N LYS A 49 3.93 13.08 -9.75
CA LYS A 49 4.79 13.18 -8.57
C LYS A 49 4.88 11.83 -7.86
N GLU A 50 6.11 11.42 -7.52
CA GLU A 50 6.34 10.25 -6.67
C GLU A 50 6.20 10.63 -5.20
N TYR A 51 5.56 9.76 -4.43
CA TYR A 51 5.30 9.96 -3.00
C TYR A 51 5.91 8.80 -2.21
N SER A 52 6.44 9.08 -1.03
CA SER A 52 6.99 8.05 -0.11
C SER A 52 5.88 7.18 0.49
N SER A 53 4.66 7.73 0.59
CA SER A 53 3.50 7.02 1.12
C SER A 53 2.19 7.50 0.51
N ILE A 54 1.18 6.64 0.60
CA ILE A 54 -0.18 6.92 0.13
C ILE A 54 -1.14 6.54 1.24
N ILE A 55 -1.99 7.47 1.66
CA ILE A 55 -3.05 7.23 2.62
C ILE A 55 -4.37 7.23 1.87
N VAL A 56 -5.11 6.12 1.98
CA VAL A 56 -6.38 5.92 1.27
C VAL A 56 -7.52 5.92 2.29
N LEU A 57 -8.42 6.90 2.19
CA LEU A 57 -9.69 6.92 2.92
C LEU A 57 -10.76 6.27 2.03
N GLY A 58 -11.05 5.00 2.30
CA GLY A 58 -11.96 4.17 1.50
C GLY A 58 -13.43 4.40 1.84
N PRO A 59 -14.36 3.92 1.00
CA PRO A 59 -15.79 4.17 1.17
C PRO A 59 -16.47 3.47 2.35
N GLY A 60 -15.77 2.61 3.11
CA GLY A 60 -16.32 2.08 4.35
C GLY A 60 -15.50 0.98 5.02
N GLY A 61 -16.22 0.04 5.66
CA GLY A 61 -15.65 -1.11 6.37
C GLY A 61 -15.39 -0.89 7.87
N CYS A 62 -15.07 0.33 8.32
CA CYS A 62 -14.85 0.60 9.73
C CYS A 62 -14.95 2.10 10.08
N LEU A 63 -16.09 2.53 10.61
CA LEU A 63 -16.36 3.94 10.93
C LEU A 63 -15.28 4.59 11.82
N ASN A 64 -14.83 3.90 12.87
CA ASN A 64 -13.78 4.42 13.73
C ASN A 64 -12.41 4.46 13.03
N CYS A 65 -12.12 3.52 12.14
CA CYS A 65 -10.90 3.55 11.35
C CYS A 65 -10.89 4.77 10.42
N ASP A 66 -12.02 4.99 9.75
CA ASP A 66 -12.19 6.08 8.80
C ASP A 66 -12.10 7.44 9.51
N LYS A 67 -12.73 7.61 10.67
CA LYS A 67 -12.61 8.83 11.50
C LYS A 67 -11.19 9.12 11.95
N ASN A 68 -10.45 8.10 12.41
CA ASN A 68 -9.07 8.28 12.84
C ASN A 68 -8.16 8.60 11.66
N LEU A 69 -8.37 7.94 10.51
CA LEU A 69 -7.58 8.21 9.31
C LEU A 69 -7.92 9.59 8.72
N TYR A 70 -9.19 9.98 8.68
CA TYR A 70 -9.62 11.34 8.32
C TYR A 70 -8.93 12.40 9.18
N SER A 71 -8.92 12.20 10.50
CA SER A 71 -8.21 13.11 11.43
C SER A 71 -6.71 13.15 11.16
N LEU A 72 -6.10 12.01 10.80
CA LEU A 72 -4.70 11.95 10.41
C LEU A 72 -4.44 12.75 9.12
N ILE A 73 -5.31 12.61 8.11
CA ILE A 73 -5.22 13.34 6.84
C ILE A 73 -5.25 14.84 7.11
N LEU A 74 -6.28 15.34 7.81
CA LEU A 74 -6.42 16.77 8.12
C LEU A 74 -5.18 17.39 8.77
N ASN A 75 -4.55 16.64 9.68
CA ASN A 75 -3.39 17.11 10.44
C ASN A 75 -2.06 17.00 9.67
N ASN A 76 -2.04 16.46 8.46
CA ASN A 76 -0.82 16.22 7.68
C ASN A 76 -0.94 16.65 6.21
N LEU A 77 -1.93 17.47 5.85
CA LEU A 77 -2.10 17.93 4.46
C LEU A 77 -0.87 18.69 3.94
N ASP A 78 -0.12 19.34 4.82
CA ASP A 78 1.15 20.02 4.52
C ASP A 78 2.33 19.07 4.27
N ASN A 79 2.17 17.76 4.51
CA ASN A 79 3.21 16.78 4.25
C ASN A 79 3.28 16.40 2.77
N GLU A 80 4.15 17.11 2.04
CA GLU A 80 4.34 16.94 0.60
C GLU A 80 4.83 15.56 0.16
N GLU A 81 5.35 14.74 1.08
CA GLU A 81 5.84 13.38 0.81
C GLU A 81 4.74 12.32 0.83
N VAL A 82 3.52 12.68 1.24
CA VAL A 82 2.37 11.80 1.41
C VAL A 82 1.29 12.16 0.40
N LEU A 83 0.83 11.19 -0.38
CA LEU A 83 -0.38 11.35 -1.20
C LEU A 83 -1.61 10.93 -0.39
N PHE A 84 -2.59 11.81 -0.28
CA PHE A 84 -3.89 11.53 0.32
C PHE A 84 -4.92 11.25 -0.77
N VAL A 85 -5.54 10.07 -0.71
CA VAL A 85 -6.58 9.64 -1.64
C VAL A 85 -7.88 9.45 -0.88
N VAL A 86 -8.89 10.24 -1.22
CA VAL A 86 -10.22 10.19 -0.60
C VAL A 86 -11.19 9.57 -1.59
N SER A 87 -11.51 8.29 -1.39
CA SER A 87 -12.51 7.59 -2.19
C SER A 87 -13.89 7.58 -1.54
N ALA A 88 -13.95 7.94 -0.27
CA ALA A 88 -15.17 7.87 0.51
C ALA A 88 -16.17 8.97 0.15
N THR A 89 -17.42 8.55 -0.07
CA THR A 89 -18.57 9.42 -0.28
C THR A 89 -19.60 9.09 0.79
N GLY A 90 -19.64 9.82 1.90
CA GLY A 90 -20.57 9.46 2.97
C GLY A 90 -20.66 10.48 4.10
N SER A 91 -21.76 10.40 4.85
CA SER A 91 -22.10 11.27 5.99
C SER A 91 -21.25 11.06 7.25
N ALA A 92 -20.28 10.15 7.21
CA ALA A 92 -19.48 9.77 8.36
C ALA A 92 -18.43 10.83 8.75
N PHE A 93 -18.04 11.68 7.80
CA PHE A 93 -17.09 12.77 7.95
C PHE A 93 -17.39 13.84 6.88
N ASP A 94 -17.01 15.07 7.18
CA ASP A 94 -17.27 16.22 6.34
C ASP A 94 -16.23 16.30 5.22
N VAL A 95 -16.55 15.70 4.06
CA VAL A 95 -15.65 15.75 2.90
C VAL A 95 -15.48 17.18 2.39
N GLU A 96 -16.46 18.07 2.62
CA GLU A 96 -16.38 19.48 2.20
C GLU A 96 -15.24 20.21 2.91
N GLU A 97 -14.94 19.83 4.17
CA GLU A 97 -13.78 20.35 4.89
C GLU A 97 -12.49 20.03 4.13
N LEU A 98 -12.31 18.79 3.67
CA LEU A 98 -11.15 18.40 2.86
C LEU A 98 -11.15 19.05 1.48
N GLU A 99 -12.30 19.16 0.82
CA GLU A 99 -12.42 19.83 -0.48
C GLU A 99 -12.06 21.32 -0.39
N SER A 100 -12.33 21.95 0.75
CA SER A 100 -11.94 23.35 1.01
C SER A 100 -10.44 23.54 1.25
N LYS A 101 -9.71 22.47 1.57
CA LYS A 101 -8.25 22.49 1.75
C LYS A 101 -7.61 22.22 0.39
N GLU A 102 -7.38 23.29 -0.38
CA GLU A 102 -6.62 23.21 -1.63
C GLU A 102 -5.19 22.70 -1.34
N SER A 103 -4.95 21.40 -1.50
CA SER A 103 -3.66 20.76 -1.26
C SER A 103 -3.21 19.94 -2.48
N PRO A 104 -1.98 20.11 -2.98
CA PRO A 104 -1.51 19.45 -4.20
C PRO A 104 -1.32 17.93 -4.05
N ASN A 105 -1.25 17.45 -2.82
CA ASN A 105 -1.11 16.05 -2.45
C ASN A 105 -2.44 15.42 -1.99
N LEU A 106 -3.58 16.08 -2.22
CA LEU A 106 -4.92 15.57 -1.91
C LEU A 106 -5.69 15.30 -3.20
N VAL A 107 -6.19 14.07 -3.37
CA VAL A 107 -6.93 13.66 -4.57
C VAL A 107 -8.20 12.91 -4.17
N PHE A 108 -9.31 13.27 -4.82
CA PHE A 108 -10.59 12.60 -4.64
C PHE A 108 -10.78 11.50 -5.71
N ASP A 109 -10.88 10.25 -5.26
CA ASP A 109 -11.09 9.07 -6.11
C ASP A 109 -12.52 8.54 -5.97
N TYR A 110 -13.49 9.30 -6.47
CA TYR A 110 -14.90 8.90 -6.50
C TYR A 110 -15.18 7.67 -7.40
N LYS A 111 -14.19 7.24 -8.19
CA LYS A 111 -14.28 6.04 -9.02
C LYS A 111 -13.78 4.78 -8.29
N ASN A 112 -13.27 4.90 -7.07
CA ASN A 112 -12.83 3.80 -6.22
C ASN A 112 -11.82 2.87 -6.93
N TYR A 113 -10.80 3.43 -7.59
CA TYR A 113 -9.79 2.66 -8.33
C TYR A 113 -9.00 1.70 -7.41
N PHE A 114 -8.70 2.09 -6.18
CA PHE A 114 -8.04 1.22 -5.20
C PHE A 114 -8.91 0.04 -4.74
N ASP A 115 -10.23 0.23 -4.65
CA ASP A 115 -11.15 -0.83 -4.30
C ASP A 115 -11.32 -1.84 -5.45
N LYS A 116 -11.48 -1.34 -6.68
CA LYS A 116 -11.61 -2.17 -7.90
C LYS A 116 -10.43 -3.11 -8.15
N THR A 117 -9.28 -2.83 -7.54
CA THR A 117 -8.09 -3.66 -7.60
C THR A 117 -7.93 -4.59 -6.39
N ASN A 118 -8.92 -4.74 -5.52
CA ASN A 118 -8.82 -5.59 -4.33
C ASN A 118 -7.57 -5.30 -3.47
N LEU A 119 -6.98 -4.11 -3.59
CA LEU A 119 -5.84 -3.71 -2.76
C LEU A 119 -6.30 -3.40 -1.34
N PHE A 120 -7.51 -2.83 -1.22
CA PHE A 120 -8.06 -2.41 0.06
C PHE A 120 -9.46 -2.96 0.42
N LEU A 121 -10.13 -3.75 -0.45
CA LEU A 121 -11.44 -4.39 -0.16
C LEU A 121 -12.41 -3.48 0.63
N MET A 122 -12.71 -2.32 0.04
CA MET A 122 -13.55 -1.24 0.57
C MET A 122 -13.06 -0.56 1.86
N ALA A 123 -11.90 -0.95 2.39
CA ALA A 123 -11.35 -0.40 3.63
C ALA A 123 -10.44 0.80 3.37
N SER A 124 -10.27 1.61 4.41
CA SER A 124 -9.22 2.61 4.48
C SER A 124 -7.84 1.99 4.75
N GLY A 125 -6.74 2.71 4.51
CA GLY A 125 -5.40 2.15 4.70
C GLY A 125 -4.25 3.06 4.31
N ALA A 126 -3.05 2.49 4.34
CA ALA A 126 -1.80 3.15 3.97
C ALA A 126 -0.92 2.23 3.11
N ILE A 127 -0.22 2.82 2.16
CA ILE A 127 0.83 2.19 1.34
C ILE A 127 2.12 2.93 1.64
N PHE A 128 3.20 2.20 1.90
CA PHE A 128 4.54 2.77 2.11
C PHE A 128 5.51 2.23 1.07
N PHE A 129 6.34 3.12 0.55
CA PHE A 129 7.44 2.81 -0.34
C PHE A 129 8.79 3.02 0.38
N LYS A 130 9.85 2.46 -0.18
CA LYS A 130 11.23 2.69 0.28
C LYS A 130 12.21 2.77 -0.88
N GLY A 131 13.31 3.47 -0.65
CA GLY A 131 14.43 3.59 -1.58
C GLY A 131 14.15 4.51 -2.77
N ASN A 132 15.18 4.68 -3.60
CA ASN A 132 15.14 5.41 -4.85
C ASN A 132 15.78 4.52 -5.94
N PRO A 133 15.00 3.92 -6.87
CA PRO A 133 13.57 4.16 -7.12
C PRO A 133 12.65 3.57 -6.04
N PRO A 134 11.43 4.12 -5.88
CA PRO A 134 10.48 3.67 -4.86
C PRO A 134 9.99 2.24 -5.09
N VAL A 135 10.19 1.38 -4.09
CA VAL A 135 9.73 -0.02 -4.08
C VAL A 135 8.66 -0.20 -3.01
N LEU A 136 7.61 -0.96 -3.31
CA LEU A 136 6.56 -1.28 -2.35
C LEU A 136 7.16 -1.97 -1.12
N ASP A 137 7.02 -1.34 0.04
CA ASP A 137 7.47 -1.89 1.31
C ASP A 137 6.33 -2.53 2.08
N THR A 138 5.33 -1.75 2.45
CA THR A 138 4.26 -2.17 3.36
C THR A 138 2.89 -1.68 2.88
N ILE A 139 1.87 -2.54 3.00
CA ILE A 139 0.46 -2.15 2.86
C ILE A 139 -0.23 -2.42 4.19
N ILE A 140 -0.86 -1.40 4.75
CA ILE A 140 -1.65 -1.49 5.98
C ILE A 140 -3.10 -1.25 5.62
N GLN A 141 -3.88 -2.33 5.61
CA GLN A 141 -5.33 -2.22 5.55
C GLN A 141 -5.87 -1.93 6.95
N MET A 142 -6.76 -0.96 7.07
CA MET A 142 -7.45 -0.68 8.32
C MET A 142 -8.52 -1.74 8.57
N SER A 143 -8.66 -2.11 9.84
CA SER A 143 -9.72 -2.99 10.31
C SER A 143 -10.07 -2.61 11.73
N SER A 144 -11.22 -3.03 12.23
CA SER A 144 -11.64 -2.74 13.61
C SER A 144 -10.70 -3.27 14.69
N ARG A 145 -9.84 -4.24 14.35
CA ARG A 145 -8.83 -4.78 15.26
C ARG A 145 -7.58 -3.91 15.26
N ASP A 146 -7.13 -3.55 16.46
CA ASP A 146 -5.90 -2.80 16.74
C ASP A 146 -5.82 -1.43 16.03
N ILE A 147 -6.95 -0.73 15.90
CA ILE A 147 -7.04 0.59 15.24
C ILE A 147 -5.98 1.54 15.80
N SER A 148 -5.90 1.70 17.12
CA SER A 148 -4.98 2.65 17.76
C SER A 148 -3.52 2.36 17.43
N ASN A 149 -3.12 1.09 17.42
CA ASN A 149 -1.76 0.68 17.10
C ASN A 149 -1.44 0.93 15.61
N ARG A 150 -2.39 0.61 14.72
CA ARG A 150 -2.23 0.83 13.27
C ARG A 150 -2.16 2.31 12.92
N ILE A 151 -3.05 3.12 13.47
CA ILE A 151 -3.03 4.58 13.27
C ILE A 151 -1.75 5.18 13.84
N GLY A 152 -1.34 4.79 15.05
CA GLY A 152 -0.08 5.25 15.64
C GLY A 152 1.14 4.86 14.80
N TYR A 153 1.14 3.65 14.23
CA TYR A 153 2.20 3.22 13.31
C TYR A 153 2.22 4.05 12.02
N ILE A 154 1.07 4.28 11.40
CA ILE A 154 0.95 5.11 10.18
C ILE A 154 1.44 6.53 10.47
N ALA A 155 0.95 7.16 11.55
CA ALA A 155 1.33 8.51 11.95
C ALA A 155 2.83 8.64 12.19
N LYS A 156 3.44 7.67 12.88
CA LYS A 156 4.90 7.65 13.10
C LYS A 156 5.64 7.58 11.77
N ARG A 157 5.17 6.75 10.85
CA ARG A 157 5.87 6.46 9.59
C ARG A 157 5.80 7.61 8.59
N ILE A 158 4.67 8.33 8.50
CA ILE A 158 4.58 9.51 7.65
C ILE A 158 5.38 10.71 8.18
N ASN A 159 5.65 10.75 9.49
CA ASN A 159 6.43 11.80 10.14
C ASN A 159 7.94 11.52 10.18
N THR A 160 8.37 10.33 9.77
CA THR A 160 9.80 10.00 9.71
C THR A 160 10.29 10.32 8.31
N THR A 161 10.93 11.47 8.15
CA THR A 161 11.70 11.80 6.94
C THR A 161 12.95 10.92 6.94
N GLU A 162 13.00 9.90 6.07
CA GLU A 162 14.23 9.13 5.79
C GLU A 162 15.12 9.86 4.77
#